data_AF-A0A2V7KNF3-F1
#
_entry.id   AF-A0A2V7KNF3-F1
#
_cell.length_a   1.000
_cell.length_b   1.000
_cell.length_c   1.000
_cell.angle_alpha   90.00
_cell.angle_beta   90.00
_cell.angle_gamma   90.00
#
_symmetry.space_group_name_H-M   'P 1'
#
loop_
_entity.id
_entity.type
_entity.pdbx_description
1 polymer ?
#
loop_
_entity_poly.entity_id
_entity_poly.type
_entity_poly.pdbx_seq_one_letter_code
_entity_poly.pdbx_strand_id
1 'polypeptide(L)' 'STIGPNVAVESGSTIEGSTLANSILGRGVRVKNAKVHGSVIGDKQVIEGREVRDSVMDAGELAPAR' A
#
# COMPACT_ATOMS: atom_id res chain seq x y z
N SER A 1 3.19 13.36 -1.35
CA SER A 1 3.41 11.90 -1.43
C SER A 1 4.30 11.60 -2.60
N THR A 2 5.02 10.49 -2.57
CA THR A 2 5.93 10.05 -3.63
C THR A 2 5.50 8.67 -4.12
N ILE A 3 5.24 8.56 -5.42
CA ILE A 3 4.98 7.29 -6.09
C ILE A 3 6.25 6.92 -6.85
N GLY A 4 6.93 5.88 -6.39
CA GLY A 4 8.14 5.35 -6.98
C GLY A 4 7.88 4.41 -8.16
N PRO A 5 8.92 3.68 -8.60
CA PRO A 5 8.81 2.77 -9.74
C PRO A 5 7.91 1.56 -9.44
N ASN A 6 7.35 0.98 -10.50
CA ASN A 6 6.59 -0.27 -10.45
C ASN A 6 5.43 -0.23 -9.44
N VAL A 7 4.70 0.88 -9.41
CA VAL A 7 3.53 1.07 -8.55
C VAL A 7 2.25 1.05 -9.38
N ALA A 8 1.30 0.23 -8.96
CA ALA A 8 -0.09 0.31 -9.40
C ALA A 8 -0.96 0.79 -8.25
N VAL A 9 -1.83 1.77 -8.52
CA VAL A 9 -2.83 2.26 -7.56
C VAL A 9 -4.19 2.24 -8.27
N GLU A 10 -5.09 1.38 -7.82
CA GLU A 10 -6.44 1.32 -8.38
C GLU A 10 -7.31 2.50 -7.92
N SER A 11 -8.46 2.63 -8.58
CA SER A 11 -9.37 3.77 -8.42
C SER A 11 -9.89 3.96 -6.99
N GLY A 12 -10.16 5.21 -6.65
CA GLY A 12 -10.72 5.59 -5.34
C GLY A 12 -9.74 5.55 -4.18
N SER A 13 -8.47 5.22 -4.43
CA SER A 13 -7.42 5.21 -3.41
C SER A 13 -6.85 6.62 -3.15
N THR A 14 -6.42 6.88 -1.91
CA THR A 14 -5.86 8.17 -1.49
C THR A 14 -4.50 7.97 -0.83
N ILE A 15 -3.50 8.71 -1.30
CA ILE A 15 -2.11 8.64 -0.79
C ILE A 15 -1.68 10.00 -0.25
N GLU A 16 -1.56 10.14 1.07
CA GLU A 16 -1.20 11.38 1.77
C GLU A 16 0.12 11.20 2.54
N GLY A 17 1.07 12.13 2.40
CA GLY A 17 2.33 12.10 3.16
C GLY A 17 3.14 10.80 3.06
N SER A 18 2.96 9.99 2.00
CA SER A 18 3.45 8.61 1.94
C SER A 18 4.41 8.35 0.78
N THR A 19 5.18 7.27 0.87
CA THR A 19 6.09 6.79 -0.19
C THR A 19 5.74 5.36 -0.60
N LEU A 20 5.51 5.12 -1.90
CA LEU A 20 5.23 3.79 -2.44
C LEU A 20 6.32 3.38 -3.44
N ALA A 21 6.69 2.11 -3.51
CA ALA A 21 7.56 1.56 -4.57
C ALA A 21 7.35 0.06 -4.73
N ASN A 22 7.46 -0.49 -5.95
CA ASN A 22 7.36 -1.93 -6.21
C ASN A 22 6.11 -2.57 -5.58
N SER A 23 4.95 -1.92 -5.72
CA SER A 23 3.75 -2.27 -4.96
C SER A 23 2.47 -2.13 -5.76
N ILE A 24 1.50 -2.99 -5.45
CA ILE A 24 0.15 -2.95 -6.02
C ILE A 24 -0.82 -2.58 -4.90
N LEU A 25 -1.61 -1.53 -5.10
CA LEU A 25 -2.67 -1.11 -4.18
C LEU A 25 -4.02 -1.27 -4.88
N GLY A 26 -4.90 -2.06 -4.28
CA GLY A 26 -6.28 -2.26 -4.71
C GLY A 26 -7.15 -1.01 -4.58
N ARG A 27 -8.45 -1.15 -4.83
CA ARG A 27 -9.40 -0.02 -4.89
C ARG A 27 -9.68 0.53 -3.51
N GLY A 28 -9.81 1.85 -3.41
CA GLY A 28 -10.24 2.51 -2.17
C GLY A 28 -9.25 2.38 -1.01
N VAL A 29 -7.99 2.04 -1.28
CA VAL A 29 -6.92 1.97 -0.29
C VAL A 29 -6.58 3.37 0.20
N ARG A 30 -6.38 3.51 1.52
CA ARG A 30 -5.99 4.78 2.14
C ARG A 30 -4.61 4.60 2.76
N VAL A 31 -3.65 5.40 2.31
CA VAL A 31 -2.28 5.39 2.84
C VAL A 31 -1.95 6.79 3.34
N LYS A 32 -1.61 6.90 4.63
CA LYS A 32 -1.30 8.18 5.27
C LYS A 32 -0.03 8.08 6.09
N ASN A 33 0.93 8.99 5.85
CA ASN A 33 2.19 9.09 6.58
C ASN A 33 2.91 7.72 6.71
N ALA A 34 2.93 6.95 5.62
CA ALA A 34 3.37 5.56 5.61
C ALA A 34 4.32 5.25 4.44
N LYS A 35 4.99 4.10 4.52
CA LYS A 35 5.85 3.56 3.46
C LYS A 35 5.33 2.19 3.02
N VAL A 36 5.17 1.97 1.72
CA VAL A 36 4.78 0.68 1.16
C VAL A 36 5.80 0.26 0.11
N HIS A 37 6.42 -0.90 0.29
CA HIS A 37 7.45 -1.41 -0.62
C HIS A 37 7.28 -2.91 -0.89
N GLY A 38 7.41 -3.36 -2.14
CA GLY A 38 7.47 -4.79 -2.44
C GLY A 38 6.20 -5.56 -2.04
N SER A 39 5.07 -4.86 -1.94
CA SER A 39 3.86 -5.37 -1.27
C SER A 39 2.62 -5.29 -2.14
N VAL A 40 1.69 -6.22 -1.90
CA VAL A 40 0.35 -6.22 -2.48
C VAL A 40 -0.65 -5.87 -1.40
N ILE A 41 -1.42 -4.80 -1.63
CA ILE A 41 -2.44 -4.31 -0.72
C ILE A 41 -3.80 -4.53 -1.39
N GLY A 42 -4.67 -5.32 -0.75
CA GLY A 42 -6.02 -5.60 -1.20
C GLY A 42 -6.93 -4.37 -1.16
N ASP A 43 -8.18 -4.56 -1.54
CA ASP A 43 -9.16 -3.47 -1.60
C ASP A 43 -9.46 -2.89 -0.20
N LYS A 44 -9.72 -1.58 -0.15
CA LYS A 44 -10.22 -0.83 1.02
C LYS A 44 -9.37 -0.92 2.28
N GLN A 45 -8.09 -1.32 2.16
CA GLN A 45 -7.17 -1.36 3.29
C GLN A 45 -6.78 0.05 3.74
N VAL A 46 -6.43 0.18 5.03
CA VAL A 46 -6.00 1.44 5.65
C VAL A 46 -4.61 1.24 6.24
N ILE A 47 -3.65 2.08 5.83
CA ILE A 47 -2.27 2.06 6.29
C ILE A 47 -1.92 3.44 6.81
N GLU A 48 -1.68 3.56 8.11
CA GLU A 48 -1.38 4.85 8.75
C GLU A 48 -0.12 4.74 9.62
N GLY A 49 0.82 5.67 9.44
CA GLY A 49 1.96 5.85 10.35
C GLY A 49 2.93 4.68 10.44
N ARG A 50 2.98 3.79 9.43
CA ARG A 50 3.79 2.56 9.47
C ARG A 50 4.43 2.20 8.13
N GLU A 51 5.32 1.22 8.18
CA GLU A 51 5.92 0.60 6.99
C GLU A 51 5.25 -0.75 6.71
N VAL A 52 4.96 -1.02 5.44
CA VAL A 52 4.55 -2.33 4.92
C VAL A 52 5.56 -2.73 3.86
N ARG A 53 6.22 -3.88 4.07
CA ARG A 53 7.31 -4.32 3.22
C ARG A 53 7.23 -5.82 2.94
N ASP A 54 7.45 -6.21 1.70
CA ASP A 54 7.53 -7.61 1.26
C ASP A 54 6.36 -8.44 1.80
N SER A 55 5.15 -7.91 1.69
CA SER A 55 3.95 -8.44 2.35
C SER A 55 2.72 -8.40 1.46
N VAL A 56 1.76 -9.27 1.75
CA VAL A 56 0.39 -9.21 1.26
C VAL A 56 -0.52 -8.77 2.40
N MET A 57 -1.31 -7.74 2.17
CA MET A 57 -2.34 -7.28 3.10
C MET A 57 -3.71 -7.44 2.46
N ASP A 58 -4.60 -8.22 3.06
CA ASP A 58 -5.98 -8.37 2.59
C ASP A 58 -6.92 -8.72 3.74
N ALA A 59 -8.19 -8.35 3.63
CA ALA A 59 -9.21 -8.59 4.65
C ALA A 59 -8.81 -8.13 6.08
N GLY A 60 -7.93 -7.12 6.20
CA GLY A 60 -7.39 -6.62 7.47
C GLY A 60 -6.24 -7.45 8.05
N GLU A 61 -5.85 -8.55 7.40
CA GLU A 61 -4.70 -9.36 7.75
C GLU A 61 -3.45 -8.91 6.97
N LEU A 62 -2.28 -9.05 7.59
CA LEU A 62 -0.99 -8.83 6.95
C LEU A 62 -0.14 -10.11 7.06
N ALA A 63 0.32 -10.61 5.93
CA ALA A 63 1.19 -11.77 5.84
C ALA A 63 2.46 -11.45 5.03
N PRO A 64 3.63 -12.06 5.35
CA PRO A 64 4.82 -11.95 4.51
C PRO A 64 4.58 -12.55 3.12
N ALA A 65 5.05 -11.87 2.08
CA ALA A 65 5.17 -12.44 0.75
C ALA A 65 6.38 -13.38 0.72
N ARG A 66 6.17 -14.66 0.39
CA ARG A 66 7.22 -15.68 0.27
C ARG A 66 7.39 -16.10 -1.19
#